data_AF-A0A183EK12-F1
#
_entry.id   AF-A0A183EK12-F1
#
_cell.length_a   1.000
_cell.length_b   1.000
_cell.length_c   1.000
_cell.angle_alpha   90.00
_cell.angle_beta   90.00
_cell.angle_gamma   90.00
#
_symmetry.space_group_name_H-M   'P 1'
#
loop_
_entity.id
_entity.type
_entity.pdbx_description
1 polymer ?
#
loop_
_entity_poly.entity_id
_entity_poly.type
_entity_poly.pdbx_seq_one_letter_code
_entity_poly.pdbx_strand_id
1 'polypeptide(L)'
;MTFRQNLVKFYQQTKCATFPSLFESASYEHLPNEDVSDFIKELIMCLVFIQSEVCLIAPHLTSEILSSAVQTAFDQLLIRLGRLQNLSPEQTTQIVIDTTALEESVQNFLSLGTRAVVNAFRAKLVKKLDQQSFQRSLRNFRASMRMAIASLNCDQSNANDSSDI
;
A
#
# COMPACT_ATOMS: atom_id res chain seq x y z
N MET A 1 -18.59 -2.01 24.75
CA MET A 1 -18.14 -1.96 23.33
C MET A 1 -17.16 -0.82 23.04
N THR A 2 -17.27 0.34 23.69
CA THR A 2 -16.44 1.53 23.43
C THR A 2 -14.94 1.33 23.70
N PHE A 3 -14.56 0.56 24.72
CA PHE A 3 -13.15 0.35 25.08
C PHE A 3 -12.36 -0.38 23.97
N ARG A 4 -12.90 -1.49 23.43
CA ARG A 4 -12.25 -2.24 22.33
C ARG A 4 -12.05 -1.38 21.10
N GLN A 5 -13.07 -0.62 20.70
CA GLN A 5 -12.99 0.28 19.55
C GLN A 5 -11.94 1.38 19.77
N ASN A 6 -11.87 1.95 20.98
CA ASN A 6 -10.88 2.96 21.31
C ASN A 6 -9.45 2.39 21.29
N LEU A 7 -9.26 1.14 21.77
CA LEU A 7 -7.96 0.48 21.75
C LEU A 7 -7.48 0.18 20.32
N VAL A 8 -8.37 -0.31 19.45
CA VAL A 8 -8.06 -0.54 18.03
C VAL A 8 -7.70 0.78 17.34
N LYS A 9 -8.49 1.85 17.57
CA LYS A 9 -8.19 3.18 17.04
C LYS A 9 -6.84 3.72 17.53
N PHE A 10 -6.53 3.56 18.81
CA PHE A 10 -5.26 4.00 19.38
C PHE A 10 -4.07 3.24 18.78
N TYR A 11 -4.21 1.92 18.61
CA TYR A 11 -3.21 1.09 17.96
C TYR A 11 -2.97 1.55 16.51
N GLN A 12 -4.05 1.73 15.73
CA GLN A 12 -3.97 2.23 14.36
C GLN A 12 -3.29 3.60 14.28
N GLN A 13 -3.68 4.54 15.15
CA GLN A 13 -3.07 5.87 15.20
C GLN A 13 -1.56 5.79 15.45
N THR A 14 -1.14 4.92 16.36
CA THR A 14 0.28 4.76 16.70
C THR A 14 1.06 4.15 15.53
N LYS A 15 0.52 3.11 14.89
CA LYS A 15 1.22 2.42 13.79
C LYS A 15 1.22 3.22 12.48
N CYS A 16 0.16 3.97 12.20
CA CYS A 16 0.08 4.83 11.01
C CYS A 16 0.70 6.22 11.22
N ALA A 17 1.16 6.55 12.43
CA ALA A 17 1.79 7.85 12.72
C ALA A 17 3.09 8.10 11.91
N THR A 18 3.74 7.04 11.42
CA THR A 18 4.95 7.13 10.59
C THR A 18 4.66 7.39 9.12
N PHE A 19 3.43 7.18 8.66
CA PHE A 19 3.07 7.34 7.25
C PHE A 19 3.25 8.78 6.75
N PRO A 20 2.82 9.83 7.48
CA PRO A 20 3.04 11.21 7.05
C PRO A 20 4.50 11.53 6.79
N SER A 21 5.40 11.17 7.71
CA SER A 21 6.84 11.39 7.53
C SER A 21 7.42 10.63 6.33
N LEU A 22 6.92 9.42 6.07
CA LEU A 22 7.31 8.62 4.91
C LEU A 22 6.87 9.26 3.59
N PHE A 23 5.70 9.90 3.57
CA PHE A 23 5.23 10.61 2.38
C PHE A 23 5.85 12.00 2.21
N GLU A 24 6.32 12.61 3.30
CA GLU A 24 7.09 13.86 3.25
C GLU A 24 8.48 13.63 2.64
N SER A 25 9.12 12.49 2.92
CA SER A 25 10.38 12.10 2.29
C SER A 25 10.23 11.62 0.84
N ALA A 26 9.00 11.39 0.36
CA ALA A 26 8.74 11.03 -1.03
C ALA A 26 9.17 12.17 -1.98
N SER A 27 10.18 11.89 -2.80
CA SER A 27 10.72 12.77 -3.83
C SER A 27 10.74 12.07 -5.18
N TYR A 28 10.30 12.78 -6.21
CA TYR A 28 10.36 12.36 -7.62
C TYR A 28 11.44 13.13 -8.39
N GLU A 29 12.36 13.79 -7.69
CA GLU A 29 13.50 14.47 -8.32
C GLU A 29 14.53 13.46 -8.85
N HIS A 30 14.72 12.35 -8.13
CA HIS A 30 15.61 11.27 -8.49
C HIS A 30 14.79 9.98 -8.61
N LEU A 31 14.48 9.59 -9.85
CA LEU A 31 13.64 8.42 -10.11
C LEU A 31 14.44 7.13 -9.92
N PRO A 32 13.83 6.06 -9.38
CA PRO A 32 14.45 4.75 -9.30
C PRO A 32 14.69 4.20 -10.71
N ASN A 33 15.76 3.42 -10.86
CA ASN A 33 16.07 2.78 -12.14
C ASN A 33 15.21 1.54 -12.35
N GLU A 34 14.13 1.67 -13.13
CA GLU A 34 13.23 0.57 -13.52
C GLU A 34 12.66 -0.21 -12.33
N ASP A 35 12.27 0.49 -11.27
CA ASP A 35 11.65 -0.10 -10.08
C ASP A 35 10.64 0.86 -9.44
N VAL A 36 9.97 0.41 -8.39
CA VAL A 36 9.10 1.21 -7.54
C VAL A 36 9.93 2.04 -6.57
N SER A 37 9.45 3.23 -6.21
CA SER A 37 10.11 4.13 -5.26
C SER A 37 10.27 3.48 -3.88
N ASP A 38 11.40 3.73 -3.23
CA ASP A 38 11.73 3.06 -1.96
C ASP A 38 10.74 3.36 -0.84
N PHE A 39 10.15 4.56 -0.80
CA PHE A 39 9.12 4.90 0.18
C PHE A 39 7.86 4.01 0.05
N ILE A 40 7.53 3.52 -1.15
CA ILE A 40 6.41 2.57 -1.34
C ILE A 40 6.81 1.19 -0.81
N LYS A 41 8.04 0.75 -1.07
CA LYS A 41 8.54 -0.52 -0.53
C LYS A 41 8.57 -0.48 1.00
N GLU A 42 9.03 0.61 1.58
CA GLU A 42 9.04 0.83 3.02
C GLU A 42 7.61 0.83 3.60
N LEU A 43 6.67 1.51 2.94
CA LEU A 43 5.25 1.47 3.33
C LEU A 43 4.69 0.04 3.34
N ILE A 44 4.99 -0.75 2.30
CA ILE A 44 4.58 -2.16 2.23
C ILE A 44 5.20 -2.95 3.38
N MET A 45 6.46 -2.71 3.71
CA MET A 45 7.12 -3.35 4.85
C MET A 45 6.49 -2.92 6.18
N CYS A 46 6.08 -1.66 6.35
CA CYS A 46 5.30 -1.23 7.52
C CYS A 46 3.98 -1.99 7.63
N LEU A 47 3.27 -2.20 6.52
CA LEU A 47 2.02 -2.97 6.51
C LEU A 47 2.26 -4.45 6.85
N VAL A 48 3.32 -5.06 6.32
CA VAL A 48 3.74 -6.44 6.70
C VAL A 48 4.06 -6.52 8.19
N PHE A 49 4.71 -5.51 8.74
CA PHE A 49 5.04 -5.45 10.17
C PHE A 49 3.77 -5.32 11.03
N ILE A 50 2.83 -4.46 10.65
CA ILE A 50 1.53 -4.35 11.32
C ILE A 50 0.79 -5.69 11.24
N GLN A 51 0.79 -6.36 10.08
CA GLN A 51 0.17 -7.67 9.89
C GLN A 51 0.76 -8.68 10.86
N SER A 52 2.08 -8.81 10.93
CA SER A 52 2.75 -9.83 11.74
C SER A 52 2.51 -9.61 13.24
N GLU A 53 2.56 -8.37 13.73
CA GLU A 53 2.25 -8.04 15.12
C GLU A 53 0.79 -8.37 15.48
N VAL A 54 -0.16 -8.00 14.62
CA VAL A 54 -1.59 -8.24 14.89
C VAL A 54 -1.91 -9.73 14.78
N CYS A 55 -1.33 -10.45 13.82
CA CYS A 55 -1.52 -11.90 13.70
C CYS A 55 -1.08 -12.65 14.96
N LEU A 56 -0.03 -12.19 15.64
CA LEU A 56 0.47 -12.81 16.88
C LEU A 56 -0.44 -12.53 18.08
N ILE A 57 -1.05 -11.35 18.17
CA ILE A 57 -1.77 -10.90 19.37
C ILE A 57 -3.29 -11.08 19.23
N ALA A 58 -3.84 -10.78 18.05
CA ALA A 58 -5.28 -10.76 17.78
C ALA A 58 -5.58 -11.01 16.29
N PRO A 59 -5.40 -12.25 15.78
CA PRO A 59 -5.52 -12.55 14.35
C PRO A 59 -6.89 -12.22 13.76
N HIS A 60 -7.95 -12.38 14.55
CA HIS A 60 -9.33 -12.03 14.16
C HIS A 60 -9.53 -10.53 13.87
N LEU A 61 -8.58 -9.66 14.25
CA LEU A 61 -8.59 -8.22 13.97
C LEU A 61 -7.70 -7.83 12.79
N THR A 62 -6.90 -8.75 12.23
CA THR A 62 -5.92 -8.42 11.18
C THR A 62 -6.56 -7.73 9.98
N SER A 63 -7.68 -8.27 9.47
CA SER A 63 -8.37 -7.69 8.32
C SER A 63 -8.91 -6.28 8.61
N GLU A 64 -9.53 -6.07 9.78
CA GLU A 64 -10.07 -4.77 10.19
C GLU A 64 -8.94 -3.73 10.32
N ILE A 65 -7.84 -4.10 10.98
CA ILE A 65 -6.71 -3.22 11.23
C ILE A 65 -5.99 -2.87 9.92
N LEU A 66 -5.68 -3.86 9.07
CA LEU A 66 -4.99 -3.62 7.81
C LEU A 66 -5.86 -2.84 6.82
N SER A 67 -7.16 -3.11 6.73
CA SER A 67 -8.05 -2.34 5.86
C SER A 67 -8.05 -0.86 6.23
N SER A 68 -8.08 -0.55 7.52
CA SER A 68 -7.99 0.84 8.00
C SER A 68 -6.62 1.47 7.74
N ALA A 69 -5.53 0.71 7.93
CA ALA A 69 -4.17 1.19 7.68
C ALA A 69 -3.95 1.48 6.18
N VAL A 70 -4.41 0.58 5.31
CA VAL A 70 -4.35 0.72 3.85
C VAL A 70 -5.16 1.93 3.40
N GLN A 71 -6.38 2.11 3.92
CA GLN A 71 -7.18 3.30 3.63
C GLN A 71 -6.43 4.59 3.99
N THR A 72 -5.85 4.64 5.20
CA THR A 72 -5.06 5.79 5.68
C THR A 72 -3.86 6.05 4.78
N ALA A 73 -3.17 5.00 4.35
CA ALA A 73 -2.02 5.11 3.46
C ALA A 73 -2.41 5.70 2.09
N PHE A 74 -3.50 5.23 1.49
CA PHE A 74 -3.98 5.78 0.21
C PHE A 74 -4.47 7.21 0.32
N ASP A 75 -5.21 7.56 1.37
CA ASP A 75 -5.69 8.93 1.58
C ASP A 75 -4.50 9.91 1.66
N GLN A 76 -3.49 9.59 2.46
CA GLN A 76 -2.30 10.43 2.61
C GLN A 76 -1.47 10.47 1.32
N LEU A 77 -1.23 9.32 0.68
CA LEU A 77 -0.47 9.22 -0.56
C LEU A 77 -1.11 10.06 -1.67
N LEU A 78 -2.41 9.90 -1.90
CA LEU A 78 -3.11 10.62 -2.97
C LEU A 78 -3.20 12.12 -2.69
N ILE A 79 -3.34 12.55 -1.43
CA ILE A 79 -3.23 13.96 -1.05
C ILE A 79 -1.84 14.50 -1.39
N ARG A 80 -0.77 13.77 -1.04
CA ARG A 80 0.61 14.18 -1.31
C ARG A 80 0.88 14.28 -2.81
N LEU A 81 0.55 13.25 -3.56
CA LEU A 81 0.75 13.20 -5.01
C LEU A 81 -0.10 14.24 -5.75
N GLY A 82 -1.32 14.51 -5.27
CA GLY A 82 -2.21 15.52 -5.84
C GLY A 82 -1.71 16.97 -5.69
N ARG A 83 -0.73 17.21 -4.80
CA ARG A 83 -0.08 18.53 -4.65
C ARG A 83 1.09 18.74 -5.62
N LEU A 84 1.58 17.69 -6.26
CA LEU A 84 2.68 17.79 -7.22
C LEU A 84 2.17 18.46 -8.51
N GLN A 85 2.95 19.41 -9.02
CA GLN A 85 2.65 20.16 -10.24
C GLN A 85 3.82 20.09 -11.21
N ASN A 86 3.56 20.39 -12.50
CA ASN A 86 4.58 20.45 -13.56
C ASN A 86 5.44 19.18 -13.72
N LEU A 87 4.80 18.01 -13.53
CA LEU A 87 5.46 16.71 -13.62
C LEU A 87 5.93 16.41 -15.06
N SER A 88 7.17 15.91 -15.17
CA SER A 88 7.67 15.33 -16.41
C SER A 88 6.91 14.03 -16.76
N PRO A 89 6.98 13.54 -18.01
CA PRO A 89 6.42 12.25 -18.39
C PRO A 89 6.98 11.08 -17.56
N GLU A 90 8.28 11.10 -17.24
CA GLU A 90 8.95 10.08 -16.45
C GLU A 90 8.46 10.09 -15.00
N GLN A 91 8.33 11.28 -14.40
CA GLN A 91 7.77 11.43 -13.05
C GLN A 91 6.31 10.99 -13.00
N THR A 92 5.54 11.34 -14.03
CA THR A 92 4.14 10.91 -14.17
C THR A 92 4.04 9.38 -14.24
N THR A 93 4.93 8.76 -15.01
CA THR A 93 5.03 7.29 -15.12
C THR A 93 5.41 6.67 -13.78
N GLN A 94 6.39 7.22 -13.06
CA GLN A 94 6.79 6.72 -11.75
C GLN A 94 5.65 6.78 -10.72
N ILE A 95 4.87 7.87 -10.72
CA ILE A 95 3.69 8.00 -9.85
C ILE A 95 2.66 6.90 -10.15
N VAL A 96 2.42 6.60 -11.43
CA VAL A 96 1.52 5.51 -11.83
C VAL A 96 2.08 4.14 -11.43
N ILE A 97 3.39 3.93 -11.56
CA ILE A 97 4.09 2.71 -11.09
C ILE A 97 3.88 2.54 -9.59
N ASP A 98 4.21 3.55 -8.79
CA ASP A 98 4.17 3.54 -7.34
C ASP A 98 2.76 3.28 -6.79
N THR A 99 1.77 4.00 -7.32
CA THR A 99 0.36 3.83 -6.92
C THR A 99 -0.19 2.46 -7.31
N THR A 100 0.22 1.92 -8.46
CA THR A 100 -0.19 0.58 -8.90
C THR A 100 0.48 -0.50 -8.06
N ALA A 101 1.77 -0.38 -7.78
CA ALA A 101 2.51 -1.32 -6.97
C ALA A 101 1.93 -1.44 -5.55
N LEU A 102 1.59 -0.31 -4.93
CA LEU A 102 0.94 -0.32 -3.63
C LEU A 102 -0.44 -1.01 -3.72
N GLU A 103 -1.27 -0.66 -4.71
CA GLU A 103 -2.61 -1.23 -4.88
C GLU A 103 -2.56 -2.76 -5.05
N GLU A 104 -1.69 -3.27 -5.92
CA GLU A 104 -1.53 -4.70 -6.15
C GLU A 104 -1.05 -5.44 -4.89
N SER A 105 -0.21 -4.80 -4.07
CA SER A 105 0.35 -5.41 -2.87
C SER A 105 -0.68 -5.60 -1.75
N VAL A 106 -1.72 -4.77 -1.73
CA VAL A 106 -2.69 -4.70 -0.62
C VAL A 106 -4.14 -4.95 -1.08
N GLN A 107 -4.30 -5.58 -2.24
CA GLN A 107 -5.60 -5.79 -2.88
C GLN A 107 -6.67 -6.41 -1.97
N ASN A 108 -6.28 -7.33 -1.08
CA ASN A 108 -7.19 -8.03 -0.17
C ASN A 108 -7.81 -7.13 0.91
N PHE A 109 -7.22 -5.96 1.16
CA PHE A 109 -7.65 -5.01 2.20
C PHE A 109 -8.23 -3.72 1.62
N LEU A 110 -8.31 -3.62 0.29
CA LEU A 110 -8.82 -2.45 -0.41
C LEU A 110 -10.34 -2.47 -0.49
N SER A 111 -10.95 -1.36 -0.04
CA SER A 111 -12.37 -1.13 -0.27
C SER A 111 -12.64 -0.79 -1.74
N LEU A 112 -13.86 -1.06 -2.22
CA LEU A 112 -14.27 -0.68 -3.57
C LEU A 112 -14.17 0.84 -3.79
N GLY A 113 -14.46 1.64 -2.76
CA GLY A 113 -14.35 3.10 -2.80
C GLY A 113 -12.90 3.55 -3.02
N THR A 114 -11.96 2.97 -2.27
CA THR A 114 -10.52 3.28 -2.41
C THR A 114 -10.03 2.95 -3.82
N ARG A 115 -10.38 1.76 -4.35
CA ARG A 115 -10.03 1.37 -5.73
C ARG A 115 -10.57 2.35 -6.76
N ALA A 116 -11.82 2.79 -6.61
CA ALA A 116 -12.42 3.78 -7.51
C ALA A 116 -11.65 5.12 -7.49
N VAL A 117 -11.25 5.60 -6.31
CA VAL A 117 -10.48 6.84 -6.16
C VAL A 117 -9.08 6.71 -6.78
N VAL A 118 -8.38 5.60 -6.52
CA VAL A 118 -7.05 5.32 -7.12
C VAL A 118 -7.14 5.23 -8.65
N ASN A 119 -8.18 4.56 -9.17
CA ASN A 119 -8.43 4.48 -10.61
C ASN A 119 -8.69 5.85 -11.23
N ALA A 120 -9.55 6.66 -10.60
CA ALA A 120 -9.83 8.02 -11.05
C ALA A 120 -8.59 8.92 -10.99
N PHE A 121 -7.70 8.72 -10.01
CA PHE A 121 -6.41 9.40 -9.93
C PHE A 121 -5.50 9.01 -11.10
N ARG A 122 -5.26 7.71 -11.33
CA ARG A 122 -4.40 7.22 -12.42
C ARG A 122 -4.93 7.60 -13.80
N ALA A 123 -6.25 7.59 -14.02
CA ALA A 123 -6.86 7.93 -15.31
C ALA A 123 -6.45 9.33 -15.83
N LYS A 124 -6.15 10.27 -14.93
CA LYS A 124 -5.66 11.62 -15.28
C LYS A 124 -4.24 11.60 -15.86
N LEU A 125 -3.47 10.56 -15.56
CA LEU A 125 -2.04 10.41 -15.85
C LEU A 125 -1.76 9.46 -17.03
N VAL A 126 -2.69 8.55 -17.34
CA VAL A 126 -2.54 7.50 -18.38
C VAL A 126 -2.08 8.04 -19.74
N LYS A 127 -2.49 9.25 -20.13
CA LYS A 127 -2.11 9.84 -21.44
C LYS A 127 -0.62 10.08 -21.61
N LYS A 128 0.13 10.19 -20.51
CA LYS A 128 1.59 10.45 -20.49
C LYS A 128 2.40 9.24 -20.02
N LEU A 129 1.75 8.08 -19.87
CA LEU A 129 2.36 6.87 -19.33
C LEU A 129 3.29 6.22 -20.35
N ASP A 130 4.56 6.03 -20.00
CA ASP A 130 5.42 5.09 -20.70
C ASP A 130 5.07 3.66 -20.27
N GLN A 131 4.38 2.96 -21.15
CA GLN A 131 3.90 1.61 -20.92
C GLN A 131 5.03 0.59 -20.74
N GLN A 132 6.17 0.77 -21.41
CA GLN A 132 7.28 -0.17 -21.35
C GLN A 132 8.00 -0.05 -20.00
N SER A 133 8.30 1.18 -19.58
CA SER A 133 8.87 1.47 -18.26
C SER A 133 7.95 0.96 -17.15
N PHE A 134 6.65 1.27 -17.25
CA PHE A 134 5.64 0.80 -16.30
C PHE A 134 5.64 -0.72 -16.11
N GLN A 135 5.58 -1.48 -17.21
CA GLN A 135 5.55 -2.94 -17.14
C GLN A 135 6.85 -3.54 -16.60
N ARG A 136 8.00 -2.95 -16.93
CA ARG A 136 9.31 -3.41 -16.47
C ARG A 136 9.47 -3.15 -14.97
N SER A 137 9.17 -1.95 -14.50
CA SER A 137 9.26 -1.59 -13.08
C SER A 137 8.34 -2.44 -12.21
N LEU A 138 7.09 -2.67 -12.62
CA LEU A 138 6.19 -3.55 -11.86
C LEU A 138 6.67 -5.01 -11.84
N ARG A 139 7.28 -5.50 -12.92
CA ARG A 139 7.85 -6.85 -12.94
C ARG A 139 9.02 -6.96 -11.96
N ASN A 140 9.92 -5.98 -11.96
CA ASN A 140 11.08 -5.94 -11.07
C ASN A 140 10.64 -5.85 -9.62
N PHE A 141 9.70 -4.97 -9.32
CA PHE A 141 9.08 -4.83 -8.01
C PHE A 141 8.44 -6.12 -7.50
N ARG A 142 7.60 -6.79 -8.31
CA ARG A 142 6.96 -8.06 -7.90
C ARG A 142 7.99 -9.16 -7.66
N ALA A 143 9.12 -9.12 -8.37
CA ALA A 143 10.21 -10.06 -8.14
C ALA A 143 10.96 -9.76 -6.84
N SER A 144 11.28 -8.50 -6.56
CA SER A 144 12.05 -8.08 -5.38
C SER A 144 11.23 -8.15 -4.08
N MET A 145 9.95 -7.79 -4.13
CA MET A 145 9.05 -7.74 -2.98
C MET A 145 8.13 -8.97 -2.86
N ARG A 146 8.42 -10.06 -3.60
CA ARG A 146 7.55 -11.25 -3.68
C ARG A 146 7.09 -11.77 -2.32
N MET A 147 8.02 -11.87 -1.36
CA MET A 147 7.72 -12.40 -0.03
C MET A 147 6.81 -11.48 0.78
N ALA A 148 7.04 -10.17 0.71
CA ALA A 148 6.20 -9.17 1.39
C ALA A 148 4.78 -9.18 0.81
N ILE A 149 4.66 -9.20 -0.52
CA ILE A 149 3.37 -9.26 -1.22
C ILE A 149 2.65 -10.57 -0.89
N ALA A 150 3.35 -11.69 -0.88
CA ALA A 150 2.77 -12.99 -0.53
C ALA A 150 2.29 -13.02 0.93
N SER A 151 3.03 -12.42 1.87
CA SER A 151 2.63 -12.31 3.27
C SER A 151 1.31 -11.55 3.41
N LEU A 152 1.19 -10.38 2.78
CA LEU A 152 -0.02 -9.56 2.83
C LEU A 152 -1.23 -10.25 2.21
N ASN A 153 -1.02 -11.02 1.14
CA ASN A 153 -2.09 -11.72 0.43
C ASN A 153 -2.38 -13.14 0.95
N CYS A 154 -1.71 -13.58 2.02
CA CYS A 154 -1.96 -14.90 2.59
C CYS A 154 -3.36 -14.93 3.23
N ASP A 155 -4.29 -15.66 2.62
CA ASP A 155 -5.64 -15.87 3.15
C ASP A 155 -5.55 -16.59 4.50
N GLN A 156 -6.06 -15.94 5.55
CA GLN A 156 -6.21 -16.57 6.87
C GLN A 156 -7.36 -17.59 6.91
N SER A 157 -7.73 -18.22 5.78
CA SER A 157 -8.81 -19.21 5.74
C SER A 157 -8.40 -20.60 6.24
N ASN A 158 -7.11 -20.88 6.39
CA ASN A 158 -6.62 -22.23 6.70
C ASN A 158 -6.55 -22.57 8.20
N ALA A 159 -7.09 -21.75 9.10
CA ALA A 159 -7.09 -22.05 10.54
C ALA A 159 -8.33 -22.84 11.02
N ASN A 160 -9.31 -23.10 10.15
CA ASN A 160 -10.56 -23.79 10.52
C ASN A 160 -10.71 -25.23 9.99
N ASP A 161 -9.75 -25.75 9.22
CA ASP A 161 -9.86 -27.08 8.57
C ASP A 161 -8.98 -28.19 9.19
N SER A 162 -8.47 -27.99 10.41
CA SER A 162 -7.69 -29.02 11.12
C SER A 162 -8.36 -29.56 12.39
N SER A 163 -9.69 -29.50 12.46
CA SER A 163 -10.48 -30.14 13.52
C SER A 163 -11.34 -31.32 13.02
N ASP A 164 -10.79 -32.18 12.15
CA ASP A 164 -11.38 -33.48 11.82
C ASP A 164 -10.31 -34.45 11.30
N ILE A 165 -9.49 -35.02 12.21
CA ILE A 165 -8.94 -36.40 12.13
C ILE A 165 -8.87 -36.97 13.55
#